data_AF-A0A517NU85-F1
#
_entry.id   AF-A0A517NU85-F1
#
_cell.length_a   1.000
_cell.length_b   1.000
_cell.length_c   1.000
_cell.angle_alpha   90.00
_cell.angle_beta   90.00
_cell.angle_gamma   90.00
#
_symmetry.space_group_name_H-M   'P 1'
#
loop_
_entity.id
_entity.type
_entity.pdbx_description
1 polymer ?
#
loop_
_entity_poly.entity_id
_entity_poly.type
_entity_poly.pdbx_seq_one_letter_code
_entity_poly.pdbx_strand_id
1 'polypeptide(L)'
;MPAVDEFSRPSNPPFQDANDHWAIPLGTISGLRLFVSYGVFVAVAVLVGVLVTFRGRSSGGVEISGNGDLMSVAFVGLAFWLVGWLVQLTVYAFYRFAFGVPIESVTIGILGVESRARDWDARTALTVSLSSLFAVVAIGGLIVVAEQFVNGTQPWPRMFSVWSAPSFGLTQADSIWLGGAWLCWVQAICQAYPLPKSTGRVAMVAAVSLLTQRMNESFQIHFSRRSIQLVAFFTILTALAAVARSPVNVSTNWFFIFAIALLLWVSSRADDVRNLVLSFGPFPHWEPTTLAGPLSFQRVKPKRRNPWKALKQTVTSVSHRRQLRQAMRSERQEAVDASRLDAVLEQLHTHGRQALSPQDLALLERMSRNLKKERRADPTAPPTDEGLRS
;
A
#
# COMPACT_ATOMS: atom_id res chain seq x y z
N MET A 1 -1.00 -24.23 -43.61
CA MET A 1 -1.73 -23.25 -42.77
C MET A 1 -0.71 -22.59 -41.87
N PRO A 2 -0.48 -21.26 -42.00
CA PRO A 2 0.44 -20.55 -41.11
C PRO A 2 -0.19 -20.49 -39.71
N ALA A 3 0.62 -20.77 -38.69
CA ALA A 3 0.24 -20.60 -37.30
C ALA A 3 -0.11 -19.13 -37.10
N VAL A 4 -1.34 -18.87 -36.65
CA VAL A 4 -1.73 -17.55 -36.15
C VAL A 4 -0.86 -17.34 -34.92
N ASP A 5 0.17 -16.51 -35.06
CA ASP A 5 0.95 -16.03 -33.93
C ASP A 5 -0.04 -15.48 -32.91
N GLU A 6 -0.12 -16.24 -31.82
CA GLU A 6 -0.89 -15.97 -30.63
C GLU A 6 -0.62 -14.51 -30.27
N PHE A 7 -1.65 -13.67 -30.50
CA PHE A 7 -1.66 -12.25 -30.18
C PHE A 7 -0.91 -12.07 -28.88
N SER A 8 0.29 -11.51 -29.00
CA SER A 8 1.13 -11.15 -27.87
C SER A 8 0.25 -10.23 -27.06
N ARG A 9 -0.36 -10.77 -25.99
CA ARG A 9 -1.16 -9.98 -25.05
C ARG A 9 -0.30 -8.75 -24.80
N PRO A 10 -0.80 -7.53 -25.08
CA PRO A 10 -0.04 -6.35 -24.76
C PRO A 10 0.37 -6.54 -23.32
N SER A 11 1.68 -6.53 -23.10
CA SER A 11 2.29 -6.53 -21.79
C SER A 11 1.90 -5.20 -21.16
N ASN A 12 0.61 -5.06 -20.83
CA ASN A 12 0.10 -4.04 -19.96
C ASN A 12 1.09 -4.06 -18.80
N PRO A 13 1.86 -2.97 -18.59
CA PRO A 13 2.89 -2.97 -17.58
C PRO A 13 2.23 -3.48 -16.32
N PRO A 14 2.71 -4.61 -15.75
CA PRO A 14 1.92 -5.43 -14.84
C PRO A 14 1.48 -4.54 -13.68
N PHE A 15 0.24 -4.07 -13.73
CA PHE A 15 -0.33 -3.09 -12.82
C PHE A 15 0.62 -1.90 -12.58
N GLN A 16 0.67 -0.94 -13.51
CA GLN A 16 1.00 0.44 -13.10
C GLN A 16 0.07 0.76 -11.93
N ASP A 17 0.65 0.97 -10.74
CA ASP A 17 -0.05 1.27 -9.48
C ASP A 17 -0.82 2.59 -9.63
N ALA A 18 -1.94 2.55 -10.35
CA ALA A 18 -2.73 3.71 -10.71
C ALA A 18 -3.44 4.34 -9.50
N ASN A 19 -3.19 3.88 -8.27
CA ASN A 19 -3.99 4.24 -7.10
C ASN A 19 -3.23 4.36 -5.76
N ASP A 20 -1.91 4.60 -5.76
CA ASP A 20 -1.23 5.14 -4.56
C ASP A 20 -1.33 6.66 -4.46
N HIS A 21 -2.46 7.24 -4.88
CA HIS A 21 -2.74 8.67 -4.72
C HIS A 21 -2.78 9.12 -3.26
N TRP A 22 -2.80 8.17 -2.31
CA TRP A 22 -2.98 8.45 -0.89
C TRP A 22 -1.74 8.18 -0.01
N ALA A 23 -0.55 8.03 -0.58
CA ALA A 23 0.67 7.88 0.20
C ALA A 23 1.86 8.65 -0.39
N ILE A 24 2.72 9.17 0.48
CA ILE A 24 3.96 9.87 0.13
C ILE A 24 5.14 8.89 0.19
N PRO A 25 5.98 8.78 -0.86
CA PRO A 25 7.17 7.95 -0.81
C PRO A 25 8.21 8.56 0.15
N LEU A 26 8.59 7.82 1.19
CA LEU A 26 9.68 8.22 2.09
C LEU A 26 11.06 7.86 1.53
N GLY A 27 11.14 6.77 0.78
CA GLY A 27 12.40 6.28 0.22
C GLY A 27 12.44 4.77 0.13
N THR A 28 13.66 4.23 0.05
CA THR A 28 13.88 2.79 -0.01
C THR A 28 14.85 2.36 1.07
N ILE A 29 14.39 1.52 2.00
CA ILE A 29 15.28 0.86 2.96
C ILE A 29 15.46 -0.57 2.45
N SER A 30 16.68 -0.95 2.10
CA SER A 30 16.96 -2.36 1.75
C SER A 30 16.21 -2.89 0.52
N GLY A 31 15.88 -1.99 -0.40
CA GLY A 31 15.05 -2.26 -1.57
C GLY A 31 13.55 -2.40 -1.27
N LEU A 32 13.13 -2.30 0.00
CA LEU A 32 11.74 -2.12 0.42
C LEU A 32 11.37 -0.66 0.18
N ARG A 33 10.37 -0.40 -0.66
CA ARG A 33 9.85 0.97 -0.85
C ARG A 33 8.96 1.33 0.32
N LEU A 34 9.32 2.38 1.04
CA LEU A 34 8.55 2.88 2.17
C LEU A 34 7.67 4.03 1.73
N PHE A 35 6.40 3.94 2.09
CA PHE A 35 5.41 4.99 1.90
C PHE A 35 4.80 5.38 3.24
N VAL A 36 4.30 6.60 3.35
CA VAL A 36 3.51 7.06 4.50
C VAL A 36 2.15 7.50 3.99
N SER A 37 1.08 6.96 4.58
CA SER A 37 -0.29 7.34 4.25
C SER A 37 -0.57 8.80 4.61
N TYR A 38 -1.31 9.55 3.76
CA TYR A 38 -1.75 10.90 4.12
C TYR A 38 -2.56 10.95 5.42
N GLY A 39 -3.21 9.83 5.77
CA GLY A 39 -3.92 9.69 7.05
C GLY A 39 -3.01 9.94 8.26
N VAL A 40 -1.73 9.58 8.18
CA VAL A 40 -0.77 9.85 9.27
C VAL A 40 -0.57 11.35 9.46
N PHE A 41 -0.40 12.10 8.38
CA PHE A 41 -0.24 13.56 8.45
C PHE A 41 -1.51 14.24 8.98
N VAL A 42 -2.69 13.79 8.55
CA VAL A 42 -3.97 14.28 9.08
C VAL A 42 -4.09 13.98 10.57
N ALA A 43 -3.75 12.76 11.00
CA ALA A 43 -3.78 12.38 12.42
C ALA A 43 -2.83 13.23 13.26
N VAL A 44 -1.60 13.47 12.78
CA VAL A 44 -0.64 14.36 13.46
C VAL A 44 -1.16 15.80 13.52
N ALA A 45 -1.72 16.32 12.43
CA ALA A 45 -2.28 17.68 12.39
C ALA A 45 -3.45 17.85 13.38
N VAL A 46 -4.36 16.87 13.44
CA VAL A 46 -5.47 16.84 14.42
C VAL A 46 -4.91 16.78 15.84
N LEU A 47 -3.95 15.89 16.11
CA LEU A 47 -3.31 15.78 17.42
C LEU A 47 -2.67 17.11 17.85
N VAL A 48 -1.89 17.74 16.97
CA VAL A 48 -1.26 19.05 17.25
C VAL A 48 -2.33 20.13 17.47
N GLY A 49 -3.38 20.18 16.64
CA GLY A 49 -4.47 21.14 16.80
C GLY A 49 -5.21 20.98 18.13
N VAL A 50 -5.47 19.74 18.55
CA VAL A 50 -6.04 19.42 19.87
C VAL A 50 -5.11 19.92 20.98
N LEU A 51 -3.82 19.57 20.94
CA LEU A 51 -2.84 19.99 21.94
C LEU A 51 -2.71 21.52 22.04
N VAL A 52 -2.69 22.23 20.91
CA VAL A 52 -2.63 23.70 20.88
C VAL A 52 -3.90 24.32 21.45
N THR A 53 -5.08 23.78 21.11
CA THR A 53 -6.37 24.30 21.61
C THR A 53 -6.50 24.14 23.13
N PHE A 54 -6.05 23.01 23.67
CA PHE A 54 -6.05 22.79 25.13
C PHE A 54 -5.00 23.64 25.85
N ARG A 55 -3.86 23.93 25.23
CA ARG A 55 -2.86 24.85 25.78
C ARG A 55 -3.36 26.29 25.85
N GLY A 56 -4.10 26.75 24.83
CA GLY A 56 -4.57 28.14 24.74
C GLY A 56 -5.69 28.51 25.72
N ARG A 57 -6.45 27.55 26.25
CA ARG A 57 -7.56 27.79 27.20
C ARG A 57 -7.12 28.07 28.64
N SER A 58 -5.82 28.02 28.95
CA SER A 58 -5.26 28.29 30.28
C SER A 58 -5.20 29.79 30.65
N SER A 59 -5.56 30.70 29.75
CA SER A 59 -5.31 32.15 29.89
C SER A 59 -6.49 32.98 30.42
N GLY A 60 -7.51 32.37 31.04
CA GLY A 60 -8.79 33.02 31.37
C GLY A 60 -9.21 32.94 32.83
N GLY A 61 -8.33 33.21 33.80
CA GLY A 61 -8.67 33.55 35.20
C GLY A 61 -9.28 32.46 36.09
N VAL A 62 -9.77 31.35 35.53
CA VAL A 62 -10.12 30.15 36.29
C VAL A 62 -8.96 29.19 36.15
N GLU A 63 -8.17 29.03 37.23
CA GLU A 63 -7.15 27.98 37.36
C GLU A 63 -7.83 26.60 37.34
N ILE A 64 -8.31 26.18 36.17
CA ILE A 64 -8.32 24.76 35.86
C ILE A 64 -6.83 24.47 35.71
N SER A 65 -6.23 23.84 36.72
CA SER A 65 -4.86 23.33 36.74
C SER A 65 -4.64 22.43 35.52
N GLY A 66 -4.40 23.09 34.38
CA GLY A 66 -4.26 22.47 33.08
C GLY A 66 -2.93 21.75 33.09
N ASN A 67 -2.99 20.42 33.08
CA ASN A 67 -1.87 19.50 32.95
C ASN A 67 -0.82 20.05 31.96
N GLY A 68 0.21 20.74 32.47
CA GLY A 68 1.43 21.02 31.70
C GLY A 68 2.03 19.74 31.12
N ASP A 69 1.74 18.62 31.79
CA ASP A 69 2.14 17.28 31.40
C ASP A 69 1.42 16.73 30.17
N LEU A 70 0.30 17.31 29.70
CA LEU A 70 -0.45 16.79 28.56
C LEU A 70 0.42 16.70 27.29
N MET A 71 1.27 17.70 27.07
CA MET A 71 2.17 17.73 25.92
C MET A 71 3.25 16.64 26.04
N SER A 72 3.88 16.53 27.21
CA SER A 72 4.86 15.49 27.51
C SER A 72 4.27 14.10 27.34
N VAL A 73 3.08 13.88 27.89
CA VAL A 73 2.29 12.65 27.78
C VAL A 73 1.97 12.29 26.32
N ALA A 74 1.52 13.27 25.53
CA ALA A 74 1.22 13.04 24.13
C ALA A 74 2.47 12.67 23.32
N PHE A 75 3.62 13.30 23.59
CA PHE A 75 4.88 12.95 22.95
C PHE A 75 5.36 11.55 23.34
N VAL A 76 5.24 11.18 24.62
CA VAL A 76 5.60 9.85 25.10
C VAL A 76 4.69 8.79 24.50
N GLY A 77 3.37 9.03 24.45
CA GLY A 77 2.42 8.14 23.79
C GLY A 77 2.71 7.98 22.30
N LEU A 78 3.03 9.09 21.61
CA LEU A 78 3.46 9.06 20.21
C LEU A 78 4.76 8.25 20.03
N ALA A 79 5.73 8.40 20.93
CA ALA A 79 6.97 7.63 20.88
C ALA A 79 6.71 6.12 20.99
N PHE A 80 5.86 5.68 21.93
CA PHE A 80 5.46 4.27 22.04
C PHE A 80 4.72 3.77 20.78
N TRP A 81 3.85 4.60 20.20
CA TRP A 81 3.18 4.27 18.94
C TRP A 81 4.16 4.09 17.77
N LEU A 82 5.17 4.98 17.67
CA LEU A 82 6.24 4.88 16.68
C LEU A 82 7.10 3.64 16.88
N VAL A 83 7.37 3.23 18.13
CA VAL A 83 8.06 1.97 18.44
C VAL A 83 7.28 0.79 17.85
N GLY A 84 5.96 0.76 17.99
CA GLY A 84 5.13 -0.26 17.36
C GLY A 84 5.28 -0.29 15.84
N TRP A 85 5.32 0.87 15.16
CA TRP A 85 5.60 0.92 13.72
C TRP A 85 6.97 0.35 13.37
N LEU A 86 8.01 0.74 14.11
CA LEU A 86 9.38 0.29 13.88
C LEU A 86 9.52 -1.23 14.05
N VAL A 87 8.89 -1.80 15.09
CA VAL A 87 8.88 -3.25 15.35
C VAL A 87 8.28 -3.99 14.16
N GLN A 88 7.14 -3.52 13.67
CA GLN A 88 6.47 -4.15 12.53
C GLN A 88 7.28 -4.02 11.24
N LEU A 89 7.79 -2.83 10.93
CA LEU A 89 8.68 -2.61 9.78
C LEU A 89 9.90 -3.52 9.84
N THR A 90 10.44 -3.75 11.04
CA THR A 90 11.57 -4.66 11.26
C THR A 90 11.19 -6.10 10.94
N VAL A 91 9.99 -6.56 11.31
CA VAL A 91 9.49 -7.88 10.92
C VAL A 91 9.39 -8.01 9.39
N TYR A 92 8.76 -7.06 8.70
CA TYR A 92 8.67 -7.09 7.24
C TYR A 92 10.07 -7.06 6.58
N ALA A 93 10.98 -6.21 7.06
CA ALA A 93 12.36 -6.16 6.57
C ALA A 93 13.09 -7.48 6.83
N PHE A 94 12.93 -8.07 8.01
CA PHE A 94 13.52 -9.36 8.37
C PHE A 94 13.05 -10.47 7.42
N TYR A 95 11.75 -10.57 7.13
CA TYR A 95 11.26 -11.60 6.22
C TYR A 95 11.77 -11.43 4.79
N ARG A 96 11.83 -10.18 4.31
CA ARG A 96 12.42 -9.88 3.00
C ARG A 96 13.90 -10.29 2.94
N PHE A 97 14.67 -10.02 3.99
CA PHE A 97 16.11 -10.26 3.99
C PHE A 97 16.52 -11.69 4.31
N ALA A 98 15.94 -12.27 5.36
CA ALA A 98 16.31 -13.58 5.86
C ALA A 98 15.73 -14.69 4.97
N PHE A 99 14.49 -14.51 4.50
CA PHE A 99 13.77 -15.52 3.74
C PHE A 99 13.57 -15.17 2.26
N GLY A 100 13.98 -13.97 1.82
CA GLY A 100 13.87 -13.58 0.41
C GLY A 100 12.43 -13.34 -0.07
N VAL A 101 11.49 -13.07 0.84
CA VAL A 101 10.09 -12.82 0.49
C VAL A 101 9.99 -11.57 -0.40
N PRO A 102 9.27 -11.61 -1.55
CA PRO A 102 9.17 -10.49 -2.49
C PRO A 102 8.26 -9.36 -1.98
N ILE A 103 8.62 -8.75 -0.86
CA ILE A 103 7.89 -7.63 -0.25
C ILE A 103 8.33 -6.34 -0.93
N GLU A 104 7.67 -5.89 -2.01
CA GLU A 104 8.16 -4.74 -2.79
C GLU A 104 8.00 -3.38 -2.07
N SER A 105 6.85 -3.19 -1.42
CA SER A 105 6.47 -1.92 -0.81
C SER A 105 5.70 -2.12 0.48
N VAL A 106 5.96 -1.22 1.44
CA VAL A 106 5.26 -1.16 2.73
C VAL A 106 4.82 0.27 2.98
N THR A 107 3.58 0.44 3.41
CA THR A 107 3.01 1.75 3.74
C THR A 107 2.81 1.86 5.25
N ILE A 108 3.26 2.96 5.83
CA ILE A 108 3.00 3.29 7.24
C ILE A 108 1.65 4.00 7.29
N GLY A 109 0.65 3.32 7.84
CA GLY A 109 -0.69 3.85 8.10
C GLY A 109 -0.85 4.37 9.53
N ILE A 110 -2.01 4.93 9.85
CA ILE A 110 -2.33 5.48 11.19
C ILE A 110 -2.27 4.36 12.25
N LEU A 111 -2.91 3.23 11.95
CA LEU A 111 -2.97 2.07 12.84
C LEU A 111 -1.66 1.25 12.84
N GLY A 112 -0.81 1.49 11.84
CA GLY A 112 0.55 0.97 11.70
C GLY A 112 0.81 0.38 10.33
N VAL A 113 1.56 -0.71 10.23
CA VAL A 113 2.15 -1.11 8.95
C VAL A 113 1.13 -1.82 8.05
N GLU A 114 0.90 -1.23 6.87
CA GLU A 114 0.06 -1.73 5.80
C GLU A 114 0.94 -2.34 4.70
N SER A 115 0.67 -3.59 4.34
CA SER A 115 1.38 -4.29 3.26
C SER A 115 0.40 -4.68 2.16
N ARG A 116 0.83 -4.53 0.91
CA ARG A 116 0.15 -5.15 -0.23
C ARG A 116 0.76 -6.53 -0.42
N ALA A 117 -0.01 -7.57 -0.11
CA ALA A 117 0.42 -8.95 -0.27
C ALA A 117 0.34 -9.39 -1.74
N ARG A 118 1.11 -8.70 -2.61
CA ARG A 118 1.20 -8.97 -4.03
C ARG A 118 2.23 -10.06 -4.27
N ASP A 119 1.84 -11.12 -4.97
CA ASP A 119 2.69 -12.27 -5.31
C ASP A 119 3.23 -13.01 -4.08
N TRP A 120 2.45 -13.02 -2.98
CA TRP A 120 2.81 -13.74 -1.76
C TRP A 120 2.12 -15.09 -1.76
N ASP A 121 2.82 -16.13 -1.33
CA ASP A 121 2.15 -17.36 -0.92
C ASP A 121 1.28 -17.05 0.31
N ALA A 122 0.06 -17.59 0.35
CA ALA A 122 -0.87 -17.43 1.46
C ALA A 122 -0.21 -17.84 2.80
N ARG A 123 0.63 -18.89 2.80
CA ARG A 123 1.37 -19.32 4.01
C ARG A 123 2.33 -18.24 4.49
N THR A 124 3.10 -17.66 3.57
CA THR A 124 4.03 -16.57 3.88
C THR A 124 3.27 -15.34 4.36
N ALA A 125 2.17 -14.97 3.70
CA ALA A 125 1.35 -13.83 4.09
C ALA A 125 0.77 -13.97 5.49
N LEU A 126 0.22 -15.14 5.82
CA LEU A 126 -0.28 -15.44 7.15
C LEU A 126 0.85 -15.39 8.19
N THR A 127 2.00 -16.01 7.90
CA THR A 127 3.14 -16.06 8.82
C THR A 127 3.69 -14.66 9.11
N VAL A 128 3.97 -13.87 8.08
CA VAL A 128 4.47 -12.49 8.22
C VAL A 128 3.49 -11.64 9.02
N SER A 129 2.19 -11.77 8.72
CA SER A 129 1.14 -11.01 9.39
C SER A 129 1.02 -11.38 10.88
N LEU A 130 1.01 -12.68 11.21
CA LEU A 130 0.96 -13.15 12.59
C LEU A 130 2.24 -12.79 13.35
N SER A 131 3.42 -12.91 12.74
CA SER A 131 4.68 -12.52 13.36
C SER A 131 4.75 -11.01 13.63
N SER A 132 4.22 -10.18 12.73
CA SER A 132 4.10 -8.73 12.93
C SER A 132 3.22 -8.40 14.15
N LEU A 133 2.04 -9.00 14.24
CA LEU A 133 1.13 -8.80 15.37
C LEU A 133 1.73 -9.31 16.68
N PHE A 134 2.30 -10.52 16.66
CA PHE A 134 2.93 -11.14 17.81
C PHE A 134 4.12 -10.31 18.32
N ALA A 135 4.95 -9.76 17.42
CA ALA A 135 6.09 -8.94 17.82
C ALA A 135 5.66 -7.69 18.60
N VAL A 136 4.59 -7.00 18.18
CA VAL A 136 4.06 -5.84 18.91
C VAL A 136 3.49 -6.24 20.27
N VAL A 137 2.74 -7.35 20.34
CA VAL A 137 2.22 -7.88 21.61
C VAL A 137 3.36 -8.25 22.56
N ALA A 138 4.39 -8.92 22.04
CA ALA A 138 5.57 -9.33 22.79
C ALA A 138 6.34 -8.12 23.34
N ILE A 139 6.50 -7.04 22.56
CA ILE A 139 7.13 -5.80 23.03
C ILE A 139 6.32 -5.18 24.18
N GLY A 140 4.98 -5.12 24.07
CA GLY A 140 4.15 -4.68 25.18
C GLY A 140 4.33 -5.56 26.43
N GLY A 141 4.40 -6.88 26.27
CA GLY A 141 4.68 -7.81 27.36
C GLY A 141 6.07 -7.62 27.98
N LEU A 142 7.10 -7.37 27.16
CA LEU A 142 8.46 -7.09 27.63
C LEU A 142 8.52 -5.79 28.44
N ILE A 143 7.76 -4.76 28.05
CA ILE A 143 7.66 -3.51 28.82
C ILE A 143 7.04 -3.78 30.20
N VAL A 144 5.97 -4.58 30.27
CA VAL A 144 5.34 -4.97 31.56
C VAL A 144 6.29 -5.77 32.44
N VAL A 145 7.06 -6.69 31.85
CA VAL A 145 8.05 -7.49 32.59
C VAL A 145 9.19 -6.61 33.09
N ALA A 146 9.71 -5.71 32.25
CA ALA A 146 10.75 -4.76 32.64
C ALA A 146 10.28 -3.87 33.80
N GLU A 147 9.05 -3.37 33.73
CA GLU A 147 8.41 -2.59 34.78
C GLU A 147 8.31 -3.36 36.11
N GLN A 148 7.93 -4.64 36.07
CA GLN A 148 7.90 -5.50 37.24
C GLN A 148 9.30 -5.68 37.87
N PHE A 149 10.34 -5.81 37.05
CA PHE A 149 11.72 -5.94 37.53
C PHE A 149 12.25 -4.65 38.16
N VAL A 150 11.90 -3.49 37.61
CA VAL A 150 12.37 -2.18 38.09
C VAL A 150 11.66 -1.79 39.39
N ASN A 151 10.33 -1.94 39.44
CA ASN A 151 9.52 -1.42 40.55
C ASN A 151 9.18 -2.47 41.62
N GLY A 152 9.46 -3.75 41.39
CA GLY A 152 9.24 -4.84 42.36
C GLY A 152 7.76 -5.09 42.71
N THR A 153 6.82 -4.34 42.12
CA THR A 153 5.38 -4.45 42.35
C THR A 153 4.71 -5.34 41.32
N GLN A 154 3.64 -6.04 41.70
CA GLN A 154 2.84 -6.81 40.75
C GLN A 154 2.17 -5.88 39.72
N PRO A 155 2.49 -6.01 38.42
CA PRO A 155 2.01 -5.07 37.41
C PRO A 155 0.55 -5.29 37.03
N TRP A 156 0.00 -6.50 37.21
CA TRP A 156 -1.33 -6.88 36.71
C TRP A 156 -2.48 -6.07 37.32
N PRO A 157 -2.62 -5.92 38.65
CA PRO A 157 -3.70 -5.11 39.22
C PRO A 157 -3.63 -3.65 38.77
N ARG A 158 -2.41 -3.09 38.69
CA ARG A 158 -2.17 -1.73 38.21
C ARG A 158 -2.54 -1.59 36.74
N MET A 159 -2.23 -2.59 35.92
CA MET A 159 -2.59 -2.60 34.51
C MET A 159 -4.10 -2.58 34.31
N PHE A 160 -4.86 -3.36 35.07
CA PHE A 160 -6.33 -3.31 35.02
C PHE A 160 -6.89 -1.96 35.45
N SER A 161 -6.27 -1.28 36.43
CA SER A 161 -6.66 0.10 36.76
C SER A 161 -6.29 1.11 35.66
N VAL A 162 -5.19 0.89 34.96
CA VAL A 162 -4.80 1.71 33.80
C VAL A 162 -5.78 1.53 32.64
N TRP A 163 -6.34 0.32 32.46
CA TRP A 163 -7.35 0.02 31.45
C TRP A 163 -8.69 0.70 31.71
N SER A 164 -9.08 0.85 32.98
CA SER A 164 -10.33 1.52 33.35
C SER A 164 -10.20 3.04 33.37
N ALA A 165 -8.98 3.57 33.43
CA ALA A 165 -8.74 5.01 33.42
C ALA A 165 -8.85 5.60 31.99
N PRO A 166 -9.63 6.68 31.78
CA PRO A 166 -9.73 7.34 30.48
C PRO A 166 -8.42 7.98 30.02
N SER A 167 -7.47 8.21 30.94
CA SER A 167 -6.12 8.73 30.64
C SER A 167 -5.12 7.64 30.21
N PHE A 168 -5.52 6.36 30.19
CA PHE A 168 -4.67 5.23 29.85
C PHE A 168 -3.37 5.17 30.66
N GLY A 169 -3.40 5.64 31.92
CA GLY A 169 -2.23 5.62 32.80
C GLY A 169 -1.12 6.58 32.38
N LEU A 170 -1.35 7.47 31.41
CA LEU A 170 -0.32 8.42 31.01
C LEU A 170 -0.24 9.63 31.96
N THR A 171 -1.19 9.80 32.87
CA THR A 171 -1.24 10.94 33.80
C THR A 171 -0.27 10.84 34.98
N GLN A 172 0.31 9.67 35.25
CA GLN A 172 1.27 9.48 36.34
C GLN A 172 2.60 9.03 35.74
N ALA A 173 3.71 9.66 36.16
CA ALA A 173 5.04 9.34 35.66
C ALA A 173 5.39 7.85 35.87
N ASP A 174 4.96 7.29 37.01
CA ASP A 174 5.20 5.91 37.39
C ASP A 174 4.45 4.89 36.51
N SER A 175 3.37 5.30 35.83
CA SER A 175 2.58 4.41 34.97
C SER A 175 2.79 4.64 33.47
N ILE A 176 3.76 5.48 33.09
CA ILE A 176 4.09 5.76 31.69
C ILE A 176 4.44 4.47 30.94
N TRP A 177 5.25 3.59 31.52
CA TRP A 177 5.64 2.32 30.89
C TRP A 177 4.44 1.39 30.70
N LEU A 178 3.56 1.29 31.69
CA LEU A 178 2.32 0.52 31.58
C LEU A 178 1.38 1.09 30.51
N GLY A 179 1.28 2.42 30.41
CA GLY A 179 0.56 3.10 29.34
C GLY A 179 1.17 2.82 27.96
N GLY A 180 2.50 2.80 27.86
CA GLY A 180 3.22 2.41 26.64
C GLY A 180 2.97 0.96 26.21
N ALA A 181 3.03 0.02 27.16
CA ALA A 181 2.68 -1.38 26.90
C ALA A 181 1.25 -1.54 26.40
N TRP A 182 0.32 -0.80 27.01
CA TRP A 182 -1.07 -0.76 26.59
C TRP A 182 -1.23 -0.22 25.17
N LEU A 183 -0.56 0.88 24.82
CA LEU A 183 -0.60 1.44 23.46
C LEU A 183 -0.11 0.43 22.42
N CYS A 184 0.94 -0.34 22.70
CA CYS A 184 1.40 -1.43 21.84
C CYS A 184 0.28 -2.47 21.62
N TRP A 185 -0.42 -2.88 22.67
CA TRP A 185 -1.52 -3.85 22.55
C TRP A 185 -2.74 -3.30 21.83
N VAL A 186 -3.13 -2.05 22.10
CA VAL A 186 -4.18 -1.36 21.35
C VAL A 186 -3.83 -1.34 19.87
N GLN A 187 -2.60 -0.99 19.53
CA GLN A 187 -2.11 -1.01 18.15
C GLN A 187 -2.20 -2.41 17.54
N ALA A 188 -1.78 -3.45 18.25
CA ALA A 188 -1.88 -4.84 17.79
C ALA A 188 -3.35 -5.26 17.58
N ILE A 189 -4.25 -4.89 18.50
CA ILE A 189 -5.70 -5.14 18.38
C ILE A 189 -6.24 -4.44 17.14
N CYS A 190 -5.98 -3.14 16.99
CA CYS A 190 -6.42 -2.34 15.84
C CYS A 190 -5.94 -2.93 14.51
N GLN A 191 -4.74 -3.51 14.46
CA GLN A 191 -4.24 -4.16 13.26
C GLN A 191 -4.75 -5.58 13.05
N ALA A 192 -5.10 -6.30 14.12
CA ALA A 192 -5.72 -7.61 14.01
C ALA A 192 -7.14 -7.51 13.42
N TYR A 193 -7.82 -6.37 13.58
CA TYR A 193 -9.10 -6.12 12.92
C TYR A 193 -8.96 -6.12 11.39
N PRO A 194 -9.86 -6.78 10.63
CA PRO A 194 -9.76 -6.95 9.17
C PRO A 194 -10.21 -5.71 8.38
N LEU A 195 -9.71 -4.55 8.79
CA LEU A 195 -9.87 -3.26 8.12
C LEU A 195 -9.16 -3.26 6.75
N PRO A 196 -9.56 -2.37 5.82
CA PRO A 196 -8.87 -2.25 4.55
C PRO A 196 -7.39 -1.98 4.73
N LYS A 197 -6.56 -2.70 3.96
CA LYS A 197 -5.08 -2.65 4.00
C LYS A 197 -4.43 -3.04 5.34
N SER A 198 -5.19 -3.48 6.36
CA SER A 198 -4.61 -3.89 7.64
C SER A 198 -3.96 -5.27 7.55
N THR A 199 -2.97 -5.50 8.41
CA THR A 199 -2.32 -6.81 8.59
C THR A 199 -3.32 -7.92 8.93
N GLY A 200 -4.35 -7.62 9.73
CA GLY A 200 -5.40 -8.56 10.11
C GLY A 200 -6.25 -9.02 8.92
N ARG A 201 -6.53 -8.14 7.96
CA ARG A 201 -7.21 -8.52 6.72
C ARG A 201 -6.35 -9.47 5.89
N VAL A 202 -5.06 -9.16 5.73
CA VAL A 202 -4.11 -10.02 5.01
C VAL A 202 -4.06 -11.41 5.65
N ALA A 203 -3.90 -11.48 6.98
CA ALA A 203 -3.88 -12.73 7.73
C ALA A 203 -5.18 -13.53 7.55
N MET A 204 -6.33 -12.86 7.67
CA MET A 204 -7.64 -13.50 7.57
C MET A 204 -7.91 -14.06 6.18
N VAL A 205 -7.65 -13.29 5.13
CA VAL A 205 -7.83 -13.75 3.75
C VAL A 205 -6.84 -14.86 3.42
N ALA A 206 -5.58 -14.74 3.87
CA ALA A 206 -4.59 -15.79 3.71
C ALA A 206 -5.03 -17.10 4.40
N ALA A 207 -5.55 -17.02 5.63
CA ALA A 207 -6.10 -18.16 6.34
C ALA A 207 -7.28 -18.79 5.60
N VAL A 208 -8.20 -17.98 5.07
CA VAL A 208 -9.30 -18.46 4.21
C VAL A 208 -8.73 -19.19 3.00
N SER A 209 -7.82 -18.57 2.24
CA SER A 209 -7.22 -19.18 1.06
C SER A 209 -6.52 -20.50 1.37
N LEU A 210 -5.88 -20.64 2.54
CA LEU A 210 -5.29 -21.90 3.00
C LEU A 210 -6.34 -22.97 3.34
N LEU A 211 -7.46 -22.59 3.95
CA LEU A 211 -8.55 -23.51 4.29
C LEU A 211 -9.36 -23.93 3.06
N THR A 212 -9.45 -23.07 2.05
CA THR A 212 -10.26 -23.28 0.84
C THR A 212 -9.43 -23.53 -0.41
N GLN A 213 -8.18 -24.00 -0.29
CA GLN A 213 -7.26 -24.19 -1.43
C GLN A 213 -7.83 -25.04 -2.58
N ARG A 214 -8.72 -25.98 -2.27
CA ARG A 214 -9.34 -26.89 -3.25
C ARG A 214 -10.63 -26.34 -3.88
N MET A 215 -11.09 -25.18 -3.44
CA MET A 215 -12.35 -24.58 -3.87
C MET A 215 -12.13 -23.52 -4.94
N ASN A 216 -13.14 -23.32 -5.78
CA ASN A 216 -13.15 -22.28 -6.82
C ASN A 216 -12.86 -20.90 -6.23
N GLU A 217 -12.13 -20.05 -6.97
CA GLU A 217 -11.76 -18.69 -6.56
C GLU A 217 -12.97 -17.85 -6.15
N SER A 218 -14.08 -17.97 -6.89
CA SER A 218 -15.35 -17.33 -6.55
C SER A 218 -15.80 -17.69 -5.14
N PHE A 219 -15.69 -18.96 -4.74
CA PHE A 219 -16.05 -19.39 -3.39
C PHE A 219 -15.14 -18.75 -2.34
N GLN A 220 -13.82 -18.72 -2.58
CA GLN A 220 -12.86 -18.12 -1.65
C GLN A 220 -13.18 -16.64 -1.41
N ILE A 221 -13.44 -15.87 -2.49
CA ILE A 221 -13.80 -14.46 -2.39
C ILE A 221 -15.10 -14.28 -1.60
N HIS A 222 -16.14 -15.07 -1.89
CA HIS A 222 -17.41 -15.01 -1.16
C HIS A 222 -17.20 -15.34 0.32
N PHE A 223 -16.42 -16.38 0.64
CA PHE A 223 -16.15 -16.79 2.00
C PHE A 223 -15.35 -15.72 2.77
N SER A 224 -14.30 -15.15 2.18
CA SER A 224 -13.55 -14.03 2.80
C SER A 224 -14.46 -12.84 3.10
N ARG A 225 -15.30 -12.43 2.15
CA ARG A 225 -16.26 -11.33 2.34
C ARG A 225 -17.26 -11.62 3.45
N ARG A 226 -17.82 -12.84 3.49
CA ARG A 226 -18.76 -13.27 4.54
C ARG A 226 -18.12 -13.31 5.92
N SER A 227 -16.88 -13.78 6.00
CA SER A 227 -16.14 -13.79 7.27
C SER A 227 -15.88 -12.37 7.79
N ILE A 228 -15.55 -11.41 6.91
CA ILE A 228 -15.41 -9.99 7.31
C ILE A 228 -16.76 -9.42 7.79
N GLN A 229 -17.86 -9.74 7.10
CA GLN A 229 -19.21 -9.34 7.51
C GLN A 229 -19.61 -9.92 8.87
N LEU A 230 -19.22 -11.17 9.15
CA LEU A 230 -19.46 -11.82 10.42
C LEU A 230 -18.69 -11.11 11.55
N VAL A 231 -17.42 -10.75 11.33
CA VAL A 231 -16.67 -9.92 12.29
C VAL A 231 -17.36 -8.58 12.52
N ALA A 232 -17.78 -7.89 11.45
CA ALA A 232 -18.50 -6.62 11.56
C ALA A 232 -19.80 -6.77 12.37
N PHE A 233 -20.56 -7.84 12.14
CA PHE A 233 -21.80 -8.13 12.88
C PHE A 233 -21.52 -8.34 14.38
N PHE A 234 -20.50 -9.12 14.74
CA PHE A 234 -20.10 -9.27 16.14
C PHE A 234 -19.68 -7.94 16.76
N THR A 235 -18.96 -7.08 16.02
CA THR A 235 -18.60 -5.73 16.50
C THR A 235 -19.83 -4.85 16.74
N ILE A 236 -20.87 -4.93 15.90
CA ILE A 236 -22.16 -4.24 16.13
C ILE A 236 -22.82 -4.76 17.42
N LEU A 237 -22.87 -6.08 17.62
CA LEU A 237 -23.43 -6.66 18.83
C LEU A 237 -22.66 -6.20 20.08
N THR A 238 -21.34 -6.10 20.00
CA THR A 238 -20.52 -5.53 21.09
C THR A 238 -20.86 -4.06 21.33
N ALA A 239 -21.05 -3.26 20.29
CA ALA A 239 -21.47 -1.86 20.41
C ALA A 239 -22.85 -1.74 21.08
N LEU A 240 -23.82 -2.55 20.67
CA LEU A 240 -25.17 -2.57 21.26
C LEU A 240 -25.15 -3.03 22.72
N ALA A 241 -24.35 -4.04 23.04
CA ALA A 241 -24.16 -4.49 24.42
C ALA A 241 -23.50 -3.40 25.29
N ALA A 242 -22.56 -2.62 24.73
CA ALA A 242 -21.96 -1.48 25.40
C ALA A 242 -23.00 -0.38 25.68
N VAL A 243 -23.89 -0.07 24.71
CA VAL A 243 -25.00 0.86 24.91
C VAL A 243 -25.95 0.38 26.01
N ALA A 244 -26.35 -0.89 25.98
CA ALA A 244 -27.30 -1.45 26.94
C ALA A 244 -26.78 -1.44 28.39
N ARG A 245 -25.45 -1.47 28.58
CA ARG A 245 -24.79 -1.43 29.90
C ARG A 245 -24.41 -0.02 30.34
N SER A 246 -24.42 0.96 29.44
CA SER A 246 -23.94 2.30 29.76
C SER A 246 -25.04 3.08 30.49
N PRO A 247 -24.77 3.61 31.70
CA PRO A 247 -25.69 4.55 32.34
C PRO A 247 -25.83 5.80 31.46
N VAL A 248 -27.02 6.42 31.50
CA VAL A 248 -27.51 7.50 30.60
C VAL A 248 -26.52 8.67 30.37
N ASN A 249 -25.54 8.85 31.27
CA ASN A 249 -24.62 9.99 31.24
C ASN A 249 -23.17 9.67 30.81
N VAL A 250 -22.79 8.43 30.54
CA VAL A 250 -21.37 8.09 30.34
C VAL A 250 -21.16 7.02 29.26
N SER A 251 -21.02 7.45 28.00
CA SER A 251 -19.83 7.21 27.15
C SER A 251 -20.17 7.34 25.66
N THR A 252 -19.46 8.21 24.95
CA THR A 252 -19.51 8.32 23.47
C THR A 252 -18.78 7.15 22.78
N ASN A 253 -18.24 6.20 23.54
CA ASN A 253 -17.36 5.14 23.05
C ASN A 253 -18.07 4.16 22.11
N TRP A 254 -19.36 3.89 22.35
CA TRP A 254 -20.14 2.99 21.50
C TRP A 254 -20.26 3.52 20.07
N PHE A 255 -20.26 4.85 19.87
CA PHE A 255 -20.34 5.46 18.55
C PHE A 255 -19.11 5.10 17.72
N PHE A 256 -17.91 5.10 18.32
CA PHE A 256 -16.68 4.71 17.62
C PHE A 256 -16.66 3.22 17.28
N ILE A 257 -17.10 2.35 18.19
CA ILE A 257 -17.20 0.91 17.93
C ILE A 257 -18.19 0.66 16.78
N PHE A 258 -19.33 1.36 16.79
CA PHE A 258 -20.33 1.31 15.73
C PHE A 258 -19.79 1.83 14.39
N ALA A 259 -19.04 2.94 14.40
CA ALA A 259 -18.41 3.48 13.19
C ALA A 259 -17.37 2.50 12.60
N ILE A 260 -16.56 1.85 13.45
CA ILE A 260 -15.63 0.79 13.03
C ILE A 260 -16.38 -0.39 12.42
N ALA A 261 -17.46 -0.84 13.05
CA ALA A 261 -18.31 -1.89 12.52
C ALA A 261 -18.90 -1.54 11.14
N LEU A 262 -19.40 -0.32 10.97
CA LEU A 262 -19.91 0.16 9.69
C LEU A 262 -18.79 0.21 8.63
N LEU A 263 -17.60 0.67 9.02
CA LEU A 263 -16.44 0.73 8.12
C LEU A 263 -15.98 -0.67 7.69
N LEU A 264 -16.00 -1.65 8.59
CA LEU A 264 -15.76 -3.07 8.27
C LEU A 264 -16.81 -3.61 7.31
N TRP A 265 -18.08 -3.30 7.56
CA TRP A 265 -19.19 -3.72 6.71
C TRP A 265 -19.06 -3.17 5.29
N VAL A 266 -18.83 -1.87 5.14
CA VAL A 266 -18.60 -1.22 3.84
C VAL A 266 -17.36 -1.81 3.16
N SER A 267 -16.29 -1.99 3.92
CA SER A 267 -15.03 -2.50 3.39
C SER A 267 -15.08 -3.96 2.93
N SER A 268 -16.03 -4.76 3.45
CA SER A 268 -16.26 -6.13 2.97
C SER A 268 -16.66 -6.20 1.49
N ARG A 269 -17.21 -5.11 0.94
CA ARG A 269 -17.65 -5.02 -0.46
C ARG A 269 -16.54 -4.56 -1.41
N ALA A 270 -15.41 -4.10 -0.88
CA ALA A 270 -14.34 -3.55 -1.70
C ALA A 270 -13.73 -4.63 -2.62
N ASP A 271 -13.29 -4.21 -3.81
CA ASP A 271 -12.53 -5.05 -4.74
C ASP A 271 -11.15 -5.44 -4.19
N ASP A 272 -10.68 -4.75 -3.15
CA ASP A 272 -9.48 -5.09 -2.38
C ASP A 272 -9.46 -6.57 -1.95
N VAL A 273 -10.56 -7.09 -1.39
CA VAL A 273 -10.64 -8.50 -0.96
C VAL A 273 -10.45 -9.45 -2.14
N ARG A 274 -11.05 -9.12 -3.30
CA ARG A 274 -10.89 -9.92 -4.51
C ARG A 274 -9.44 -9.89 -4.98
N ASN A 275 -8.84 -8.72 -5.07
CA ASN A 275 -7.45 -8.57 -5.51
C ASN A 275 -6.47 -9.32 -4.60
N LEU A 276 -6.76 -9.35 -3.29
CA LEU A 276 -5.93 -10.03 -2.30
C LEU A 276 -6.09 -11.56 -2.33
N VAL A 277 -7.29 -12.07 -2.61
CA VAL A 277 -7.48 -13.51 -2.89
C VAL A 277 -6.77 -13.90 -4.19
N LEU A 278 -6.90 -13.09 -5.24
CA LEU A 278 -6.24 -13.34 -6.52
C LEU A 278 -4.71 -13.28 -6.41
N SER A 279 -4.16 -12.44 -5.53
CA SER A 279 -2.71 -12.37 -5.30
C SER A 279 -2.15 -13.59 -4.55
N PHE A 280 -3.01 -14.33 -3.84
CA PHE A 280 -2.69 -15.62 -3.23
C PHE A 280 -3.05 -16.82 -4.10
N GLY A 281 -3.78 -16.59 -5.18
CA GLY A 281 -4.17 -17.62 -6.12
C GLY A 281 -2.93 -18.37 -6.60
N PRO A 282 -3.11 -19.61 -7.07
CA PRO A 282 -2.05 -20.32 -7.75
C PRO A 282 -1.74 -19.52 -9.01
N PHE A 283 -0.83 -18.55 -8.92
CA PHE A 283 0.13 -18.38 -10.00
C PHE A 283 0.56 -19.80 -10.32
N PRO A 284 0.42 -20.24 -11.59
CA PRO A 284 0.95 -21.53 -11.97
C PRO A 284 2.34 -21.50 -11.37
N HIS A 285 2.54 -22.41 -10.41
CA HIS A 285 3.87 -22.83 -10.04
C HIS A 285 4.51 -22.96 -11.40
N TRP A 286 5.62 -22.27 -11.62
CA TRP A 286 6.43 -22.55 -12.78
C TRP A 286 6.40 -24.09 -12.88
N GLU A 287 5.64 -24.64 -13.80
CA GLU A 287 5.82 -26.03 -14.12
C GLU A 287 7.22 -25.93 -14.69
N PRO A 288 8.23 -26.58 -14.08
CA PRO A 288 9.44 -26.82 -14.82
C PRO A 288 8.91 -27.43 -16.10
N THR A 289 9.00 -26.68 -17.19
CA THR A 289 8.61 -27.18 -18.49
C THR A 289 9.40 -28.47 -18.58
N THR A 290 8.68 -29.59 -18.53
CA THR A 290 9.19 -30.94 -18.55
C THR A 290 9.68 -31.21 -19.97
N LEU A 291 10.61 -30.38 -20.45
CA LEU A 291 11.56 -30.76 -21.46
C LEU A 291 12.56 -31.64 -20.73
N ALA A 292 12.31 -32.94 -20.85
CA ALA A 292 13.11 -34.04 -20.33
C ALA A 292 14.61 -33.84 -20.57
N GLY A 293 15.27 -33.22 -19.61
CA GLY A 293 16.72 -33.10 -19.53
C GLY A 293 17.15 -33.39 -18.10
N PRO A 294 18.13 -34.29 -17.86
CA PRO A 294 18.60 -34.62 -16.52
C PRO A 294 19.46 -33.46 -16.02
N LEU A 295 18.82 -32.44 -15.45
CA LEU A 295 19.51 -31.33 -14.78
C LEU A 295 18.95 -31.14 -13.38
N SER A 296 19.78 -31.60 -12.45
CA SER A 296 19.85 -31.27 -11.03
C SER A 296 19.02 -30.07 -10.57
N PHE A 297 18.27 -30.29 -9.48
CA PHE A 297 17.70 -29.25 -8.63
C PHE A 297 18.80 -28.34 -8.09
N GLN A 298 19.21 -27.36 -8.88
CA GLN A 298 20.07 -26.30 -8.43
C GLN A 298 19.22 -25.31 -7.64
N ARG A 299 19.11 -25.55 -6.32
CA ARG A 299 18.82 -24.53 -5.32
C ARG A 299 19.61 -23.28 -5.70
N VAL A 300 18.95 -22.26 -6.23
CA VAL A 300 19.57 -20.97 -6.49
C VAL A 300 19.89 -20.39 -5.12
N LYS A 301 21.11 -20.66 -4.64
CA LYS A 301 21.68 -19.99 -3.48
C LYS A 301 21.51 -18.49 -3.74
N PRO A 302 20.95 -17.71 -2.79
CA PRO A 302 20.83 -16.27 -2.95
C PRO A 302 22.23 -15.72 -3.20
N LYS A 303 22.51 -15.38 -4.46
CA LYS A 303 23.80 -14.87 -4.89
C LYS A 303 23.94 -13.52 -4.20
N ARG A 304 24.80 -13.42 -3.19
CA ARG A 304 25.12 -12.18 -2.44
C ARG A 304 25.26 -11.05 -3.46
N ARG A 305 24.21 -10.23 -3.53
CA ARG A 305 24.05 -9.25 -4.60
C ARG A 305 24.89 -8.05 -4.18
N ASN A 306 26.01 -7.86 -4.87
CA ASN A 306 26.95 -6.79 -4.58
C ASN A 306 26.19 -5.44 -4.65
N PRO A 307 26.10 -4.64 -3.57
CA PRO A 307 25.24 -3.46 -3.50
C PRO A 307 25.56 -2.44 -4.61
N TRP A 308 26.81 -2.38 -5.03
CA TRP A 308 27.29 -1.57 -6.16
C TRP A 308 26.65 -1.94 -7.50
N LYS A 309 26.36 -3.22 -7.75
CA LYS A 309 25.64 -3.66 -8.96
C LYS A 309 24.16 -3.26 -8.91
N ALA A 310 23.54 -3.27 -7.73
CA ALA A 310 22.16 -2.79 -7.55
C ALA A 310 22.07 -1.28 -7.79
N LEU A 311 23.05 -0.50 -7.32
CA LEU A 311 23.13 0.94 -7.61
C LEU A 311 23.30 1.21 -9.12
N LYS A 312 24.19 0.47 -9.79
CA LYS A 312 24.43 0.62 -11.24
C LYS A 312 23.19 0.24 -12.06
N GLN A 313 22.45 -0.79 -11.66
CA GLN A 313 21.14 -1.16 -12.24
C GLN A 313 20.08 -0.08 -12.00
N THR A 314 20.14 0.63 -10.88
CA THR A 314 19.20 1.72 -10.59
C THR A 314 19.47 2.90 -11.53
N VAL A 315 20.74 3.26 -11.79
CA VAL A 315 21.11 4.34 -12.71
C VAL A 315 20.73 4.01 -14.16
N THR A 316 20.97 2.78 -14.63
CA THR A 316 20.57 2.38 -15.99
C THR A 316 19.05 2.32 -16.15
N SER A 317 18.31 1.94 -15.10
CA SER A 317 16.84 1.97 -15.15
C SER A 317 16.28 3.40 -15.26
N VAL A 318 16.97 4.40 -14.71
CA VAL A 318 16.57 5.81 -14.83
C VAL A 318 16.80 6.32 -16.25
N SER A 319 17.92 5.96 -16.91
CA SER A 319 18.14 6.35 -18.30
C SER A 319 17.11 5.70 -19.23
N HIS A 320 16.81 4.42 -19.01
CA HIS A 320 15.80 3.69 -19.80
C HIS A 320 14.40 4.27 -19.63
N ARG A 321 14.04 4.71 -18.41
CA ARG A 321 12.78 5.41 -18.15
C ARG A 321 12.73 6.79 -18.81
N ARG A 322 13.85 7.51 -18.90
CA ARG A 322 13.93 8.78 -19.62
C ARG A 322 13.72 8.58 -21.13
N GLN A 323 14.34 7.54 -21.70
CA GLN A 323 14.15 7.16 -23.11
C GLN A 323 12.70 6.77 -23.40
N LEU A 324 12.09 5.93 -22.55
CA LEU A 324 10.67 5.56 -22.69
C LEU A 324 9.72 6.77 -22.59
N ARG A 325 10.01 7.74 -21.71
CA ARG A 325 9.22 8.97 -21.62
C ARG A 325 9.40 9.87 -22.83
N GLN A 326 10.59 9.88 -23.45
CA GLN A 326 10.81 10.59 -24.70
C GLN A 326 10.07 9.93 -25.86
N ALA A 327 10.12 8.59 -25.96
CA ALA A 327 9.38 7.82 -26.96
C ALA A 327 7.85 8.00 -26.82
N MET A 328 7.30 7.93 -25.61
CA MET A 328 5.86 8.19 -25.41
C MET A 328 5.46 9.64 -25.72
N ARG A 329 6.37 10.61 -25.53
CA ARG A 329 6.10 12.00 -25.91
C ARG A 329 6.13 12.17 -27.42
N SER A 330 7.05 11.51 -28.13
CA SER A 330 7.06 11.53 -29.60
C SER A 330 5.82 10.85 -30.17
N GLU A 331 5.43 9.67 -29.66
CA GLU A 331 4.21 8.97 -30.11
C GLU A 331 2.94 9.82 -29.89
N ARG A 332 2.80 10.46 -28.72
CA ARG A 332 1.65 11.36 -28.49
C ARG A 332 1.64 12.56 -29.42
N GLN A 333 2.82 13.10 -29.73
CA GLN A 333 2.92 14.25 -30.62
C GLN A 333 2.64 13.84 -32.07
N GLU A 334 3.11 12.67 -32.49
CA GLU A 334 2.78 12.07 -33.79
C GLU A 334 1.28 11.78 -33.94
N ALA A 335 0.62 11.28 -32.88
CA ALA A 335 -0.83 11.06 -32.90
C ALA A 335 -1.62 12.38 -33.02
N VAL A 336 -1.18 13.44 -32.33
CA VAL A 336 -1.79 14.77 -32.46
C VAL A 336 -1.55 15.33 -33.86
N ASP A 337 -0.33 15.19 -34.39
CA ASP A 337 0.03 15.66 -35.73
C ASP A 337 -0.74 14.90 -36.83
N ALA A 338 -0.96 13.58 -36.66
CA ALA A 338 -1.79 12.78 -37.57
C ALA A 338 -3.25 13.25 -37.58
N SER A 339 -3.84 13.50 -36.40
CA SER A 339 -5.22 14.02 -36.32
C SER A 339 -5.39 15.42 -36.94
N ARG A 340 -4.34 16.25 -36.88
CA ARG A 340 -4.32 17.56 -37.54
C ARG A 340 -4.12 17.45 -39.04
N LEU A 341 -3.36 16.46 -39.51
CA LEU A 341 -3.11 16.25 -40.93
C LEU A 341 -4.41 15.98 -41.69
N ASP A 342 -5.30 15.15 -41.14
CA ASP A 342 -6.58 14.84 -41.78
C ASP A 342 -7.43 16.11 -41.95
N ALA A 343 -7.49 16.96 -40.92
CA ALA A 343 -8.20 18.24 -40.99
C ALA A 343 -7.58 19.20 -42.03
N VAL A 344 -6.24 19.25 -42.10
CA VAL A 344 -5.53 20.07 -43.10
C VAL A 344 -5.74 19.53 -44.52
N LEU A 345 -5.76 18.21 -44.71
CA LEU A 345 -6.03 17.57 -46.00
C LEU A 345 -7.46 17.83 -46.47
N GLU A 346 -8.44 17.76 -45.57
CA GLU A 346 -9.84 18.09 -45.86
C GLU A 346 -10.00 19.58 -46.25
N GLN A 347 -9.32 20.47 -45.52
CA GLN A 347 -9.33 21.90 -45.83
C GLN A 347 -8.62 22.21 -47.16
N LEU A 348 -7.50 21.54 -47.45
CA LEU A 348 -6.78 21.63 -48.72
C LEU A 348 -7.65 21.15 -49.88
N HIS A 349 -8.40 20.06 -49.70
CA HIS A 349 -9.28 19.49 -50.71
C HIS A 349 -10.46 20.42 -51.02
N THR A 350 -11.01 21.05 -49.99
CA THR A 350 -12.24 21.86 -50.11
C THR A 350 -11.97 23.29 -50.59
N HIS A 351 -10.90 23.94 -50.11
CA HIS A 351 -10.66 25.38 -50.32
C HIS A 351 -9.38 25.67 -51.12
N GLY A 352 -8.62 24.64 -51.49
CA GLY A 352 -7.37 24.80 -52.22
C GLY A 352 -6.22 25.36 -51.37
N ARG A 353 -5.03 25.42 -51.98
CA ARG A 353 -3.76 25.75 -51.28
C ARG A 353 -3.73 27.13 -50.62
N GLN A 354 -4.56 28.07 -51.10
CA GLN A 354 -4.60 29.45 -50.58
C GLN A 354 -5.27 29.55 -49.20
N ALA A 355 -6.02 28.53 -48.78
CA ALA A 355 -6.72 28.52 -47.49
C ALA A 355 -5.89 27.96 -46.33
N LEU A 356 -4.67 27.46 -46.58
CA LEU A 356 -3.82 26.92 -45.52
C LEU A 356 -3.12 28.03 -44.76
N SER A 357 -3.10 27.91 -43.43
CA SER A 357 -2.27 28.77 -42.61
C SER A 357 -0.78 28.47 -42.87
N PRO A 358 0.12 29.44 -42.67
CA PRO A 358 1.56 29.19 -42.77
C PRO A 358 2.06 28.12 -41.79
N GLN A 359 1.33 27.86 -40.69
CA GLN A 359 1.66 26.79 -39.75
C GLN A 359 1.36 25.40 -40.34
N ASP A 360 0.26 25.26 -41.08
CA ASP A 360 -0.14 23.99 -41.72
C ASP A 360 0.77 23.65 -42.90
N LEU A 361 1.21 24.66 -43.65
CA LEU A 361 2.23 24.51 -44.69
C LEU A 361 3.56 24.01 -44.12
N ALA A 362 4.00 24.57 -42.99
CA ALA A 362 5.21 24.11 -42.30
C ALA A 362 5.07 22.66 -41.78
N LEU A 363 3.87 22.28 -41.34
CA LEU A 363 3.56 20.92 -40.88
C LEU A 363 3.62 19.90 -42.04
N LEU A 364 3.01 20.23 -43.18
CA LEU A 364 3.08 19.42 -44.40
C LEU A 364 4.52 19.28 -44.91
N GLU A 365 5.30 20.37 -44.89
CA GLU A 365 6.69 20.32 -45.31
C GLU A 365 7.51 19.39 -44.40
N ARG A 366 7.29 19.45 -43.08
CA ARG A 366 7.96 18.57 -42.09
C ARG A 366 7.59 17.10 -42.29
N MET A 367 6.32 16.79 -42.51
CA MET A 367 5.85 15.42 -42.84
C MET A 367 6.44 14.91 -44.15
N SER A 368 6.50 15.76 -45.19
CA SER A 368 7.11 15.39 -46.48
C SER A 368 8.59 15.03 -46.34
N ARG A 369 9.32 15.74 -45.48
CA ARG A 369 10.74 15.45 -45.18
C ARG A 369 10.88 14.15 -44.38
N ASN A 370 9.98 13.90 -43.42
CA ASN A 370 9.99 12.66 -42.64
C ASN A 370 9.68 11.44 -43.53
N LEU A 371 8.66 11.51 -44.40
CA LEU A 371 8.34 10.44 -45.35
C LEU A 371 9.49 10.18 -46.34
N LYS A 372 10.14 11.24 -46.83
CA LYS A 372 11.36 11.09 -47.66
C LYS A 372 12.51 10.42 -46.91
N LYS A 373 12.62 10.65 -45.59
CA LYS A 373 13.65 10.04 -44.75
C LYS A 373 13.36 8.58 -44.46
N GLU A 374 12.11 8.21 -44.17
CA GLU A 374 11.68 6.82 -43.99
C GLU A 374 11.83 6.02 -45.28
N ARG A 375 11.42 6.57 -46.43
CA ARG A 375 11.59 5.91 -47.73
C ARG A 375 13.07 5.66 -48.08
N ARG A 376 14.00 6.49 -47.59
CA ARG A 376 15.45 6.26 -47.74
C ARG A 376 16.01 5.23 -46.74
N ALA A 377 15.34 5.06 -45.59
CA ALA A 377 15.75 4.13 -44.55
C ALA A 377 15.20 2.71 -44.79
N ASP A 378 14.13 2.58 -45.58
CA ASP A 378 13.54 1.30 -45.98
C ASP A 378 14.00 0.89 -47.41
N PRO A 379 15.04 0.04 -47.55
CA PRO A 379 15.57 -0.39 -48.84
C PRO A 379 14.67 -1.37 -49.61
N THR A 380 13.50 -1.72 -49.06
CA THR A 380 12.57 -2.67 -49.70
C THR A 380 11.40 -2.00 -50.43
N ALA A 381 11.26 -0.68 -50.35
CA ALA A 381 10.19 0.04 -51.02
C ALA A 381 10.38 0.04 -52.55
N PRO A 382 9.38 -0.41 -53.34
CA PRO A 382 9.48 -0.45 -54.79
C PRO A 382 9.64 0.97 -55.36
N PRO A 383 10.48 1.16 -56.41
CA PRO A 383 10.62 2.45 -57.06
C PRO A 383 9.26 2.88 -57.60
N THR A 384 8.82 4.08 -57.23
CA THR A 384 7.61 4.69 -57.80
C THR A 384 8.03 5.32 -59.12
N ASP A 385 7.51 4.78 -60.22
CA ASP A 385 7.63 5.34 -61.56
C ASP A 385 6.98 6.74 -61.61
N GLU A 386 7.75 7.78 -61.28
CA GLU A 386 7.43 9.19 -61.58
C GLU A 386 7.89 9.59 -62.99
N GLY A 387 8.01 8.64 -63.90
CA GLY A 387 8.24 8.89 -65.31
C GLY A 387 7.03 8.44 -66.12
N LEU A 388 5.98 9.28 -66.23
CA LEU A 388 5.02 9.35 -67.34
C LEU A 388 3.81 10.21 -66.94
N ARG A 389 3.95 11.54 -67.08
CA ARG A 389 2.88 12.45 -67.51
C ARG A 389 3.51 13.81 -67.79
N SER A 390 3.73 14.03 -69.09
CA SER A 390 3.87 15.34 -69.72
C SER A 390 2.54 16.10 -69.66
#